data_AF-A0A8J7AHM5-F1
#
_entry.id   AF-A0A8J7AHM5-F1
#
_cell.length_a   1.000
_cell.length_b   1.000
_cell.length_c   1.000
_cell.angle_alpha   90.00
_cell.angle_beta   90.00
_cell.angle_gamma   90.00
#
_symmetry.space_group_name_H-M   'P 1'
#
loop_
_entity.id
_entity.type
_entity.pdbx_description
1 polymer ?
#
loop_
_entity_poly.entity_id
_entity_poly.type
_entity_poly.pdbx_seq_one_letter_code
_entity_poly.pdbx_strand_id
1 'polypeptide(L)'
;MAYELEVIPAEFSYTLNLGWLRLSCRISLLHNRRQIHGGQRLLDKIIDAIPLIQSLKYRAMVNIAIAKQFNLDQAPEQALPFIEEAIRELSTLPSEESAFWEYDIAKQLAKMGLQSRSEDILAKLFHQANQEEDPDGRDLELAVVAATYAEIGLFDQAIEVACMIMDDFHKVWRAFDSIVHTAALNSEHEQISKVLAAVDYEGSRDYLMAEAASSYALANQPERAIRFVQQITSPGEKVNALQTPFQSLLKRGAELNKLQTLLNYVEGYALVEQDLNMKAQALRIVAEQYTELDQFDNARELLNQAQQLVSALRADDFLTQTSLDEIADGIARASVKLDRREQILQTAEPFTEQNLKNLALSYAIVIEDKSLTFKSRNLEEVCKRVEKLNDLDAGLEFLRQALEQLPTFDTAEIESPPASDIAGSYRDAHKGHALAHIVGAYFALLRNVT
;
A
#
# COMPACT_ATOMS: atom_id res chain seq x y z
N MET A 1 1.96 -49.10 15.50
CA MET A 1 0.78 -48.28 15.85
C MET A 1 0.97 -46.96 15.13
N ALA A 2 0.32 -46.82 13.99
CA ALA A 2 0.42 -45.69 13.10
C ALA A 2 -0.44 -44.54 13.66
N TYR A 3 0.11 -43.32 13.63
CA TYR A 3 -0.63 -42.08 13.83
C TYR A 3 -1.34 -41.74 12.51
N GLU A 4 -2.67 -41.73 12.52
CA GLU A 4 -3.46 -41.09 11.48
C GLU A 4 -3.47 -39.58 11.75
N LEU A 5 -2.71 -38.83 10.94
CA LEU A 5 -2.86 -37.39 10.78
C LEU A 5 -4.05 -37.16 9.85
N GLU A 6 -5.11 -36.56 10.37
CA GLU A 6 -6.18 -36.00 9.53
C GLU A 6 -5.59 -34.89 8.65
N VAL A 7 -5.37 -35.20 7.39
CA VAL A 7 -5.02 -34.24 6.34
C VAL A 7 -6.28 -33.44 6.01
N ILE A 8 -6.37 -32.20 6.50
CA ILE A 8 -7.34 -31.23 5.99
C ILE A 8 -6.87 -30.80 4.58
N PRO A 9 -7.71 -30.85 3.53
CA PRO A 9 -7.32 -30.45 2.19
C PRO A 9 -6.89 -28.97 2.16
N ALA A 10 -5.74 -28.68 1.54
CA ALA A 10 -5.20 -27.32 1.40
C ALA A 10 -6.20 -26.32 0.76
N GLU A 11 -7.13 -26.83 -0.05
CA GLU A 11 -8.23 -26.08 -0.69
C GLU A 11 -9.24 -25.49 0.32
N PHE A 12 -9.41 -26.11 1.50
CA PHE A 12 -10.29 -25.60 2.57
C PHE A 12 -9.65 -24.46 3.39
N SER A 13 -8.33 -24.50 3.59
CA SER A 13 -7.58 -23.43 4.31
C SER A 13 -7.59 -22.11 3.52
N TYR A 14 -7.41 -22.18 2.20
CA TYR A 14 -7.41 -21.02 1.32
C TYR A 14 -8.80 -20.38 1.15
N THR A 15 -9.86 -21.20 1.04
CA THR A 15 -11.24 -20.70 0.88
C THR A 15 -11.78 -20.04 2.16
N LEU A 16 -11.38 -20.53 3.34
CA LEU A 16 -11.68 -19.87 4.62
C LEU A 16 -10.94 -18.53 4.77
N ASN A 17 -9.65 -18.45 4.44
CA ASN A 17 -8.89 -17.19 4.48
C ASN A 17 -9.44 -16.12 3.52
N LEU A 18 -9.82 -16.51 2.30
CA LEU A 18 -10.47 -15.61 1.33
C LEU A 18 -11.89 -15.24 1.74
N GLY A 19 -12.65 -16.16 2.34
CA GLY A 19 -13.96 -15.89 2.91
C GLY A 19 -13.90 -14.88 4.06
N TRP A 20 -12.87 -14.97 4.90
CA TRP A 20 -12.60 -14.07 6.03
C TRP A 20 -12.15 -12.67 5.61
N LEU A 21 -11.23 -12.57 4.66
CA LEU A 21 -10.84 -11.29 4.05
C LEU A 21 -12.04 -10.58 3.44
N ARG A 22 -12.90 -11.33 2.73
CA ARG A 22 -14.17 -10.80 2.19
C ARG A 22 -15.12 -10.34 3.29
N LEU A 23 -15.21 -11.06 4.42
CA LEU A 23 -16.08 -10.71 5.54
C LEU A 23 -15.59 -9.46 6.28
N SER A 24 -14.29 -9.38 6.60
CA SER A 24 -13.68 -8.21 7.24
C SER A 24 -13.79 -6.95 6.38
N CYS A 25 -13.53 -7.07 5.06
CA CYS A 25 -13.76 -5.98 4.11
C CYS A 25 -15.24 -5.60 4.03
N ARG A 26 -16.16 -6.56 4.03
CA ARG A 26 -17.60 -6.29 3.91
C ARG A 26 -18.18 -5.62 5.16
N ILE A 27 -17.75 -6.00 6.36
CA ILE A 27 -18.14 -5.33 7.61
C ILE A 27 -17.64 -3.88 7.60
N SER A 28 -16.35 -3.68 7.30
CA SER A 28 -15.74 -2.34 7.21
C SER A 28 -16.43 -1.46 6.17
N LEU A 29 -16.80 -2.02 5.01
CA LEU A 29 -17.49 -1.31 3.93
C LEU A 29 -18.96 -0.96 4.24
N LEU A 30 -19.70 -1.84 4.92
CA LEU A 30 -21.10 -1.60 5.26
C LEU A 30 -21.24 -0.50 6.32
N HIS A 31 -20.27 -0.40 7.24
CA HIS A 31 -20.28 0.63 8.28
C HIS A 31 -19.89 2.00 7.74
N ASN A 32 -18.85 2.08 6.88
CA ASN A 32 -18.38 3.34 6.29
C ASN A 32 -19.42 4.05 5.39
N ARG A 33 -20.50 3.34 5.01
CA ARG A 33 -21.59 3.85 4.14
C ARG A 33 -22.87 4.29 4.87
N ARG A 34 -22.85 4.52 6.18
CA ARG A 34 -24.06 4.84 6.97
C ARG A 34 -25.18 3.79 6.88
N GLN A 35 -24.90 2.57 6.40
CA GLN A 35 -25.81 1.42 6.53
C GLN A 35 -25.59 0.72 7.88
N ILE A 36 -25.65 1.51 8.96
CA ILE A 36 -25.37 1.09 10.34
C ILE A 36 -26.20 -0.15 10.70
N HIS A 37 -27.47 -0.20 10.26
CA HIS A 37 -28.35 -1.33 10.52
C HIS A 37 -27.98 -2.63 9.79
N GLY A 38 -27.36 -2.53 8.61
CA GLY A 38 -26.91 -3.69 7.85
C GLY A 38 -25.63 -4.29 8.44
N GLY A 39 -24.70 -3.42 8.86
CA GLY A 39 -23.46 -3.80 9.54
C GLY A 39 -23.73 -4.46 10.90
N GLN A 40 -24.57 -3.84 11.74
CA GLN A 40 -24.90 -4.38 13.06
C GLN A 40 -25.56 -5.77 12.97
N ARG A 41 -26.55 -5.94 12.09
CA ARG A 41 -27.21 -7.25 11.90
C ARG A 41 -26.25 -8.34 11.43
N LEU A 42 -25.23 -7.99 10.66
CA LEU A 42 -24.21 -8.94 10.25
C LEU A 42 -23.28 -9.27 11.43
N LEU A 43 -22.88 -8.26 12.21
CA LEU A 43 -22.07 -8.44 13.40
C LEU A 43 -22.76 -9.34 14.44
N ASP A 44 -24.04 -9.10 14.72
CA ASP A 44 -24.84 -9.90 15.65
C ASP A 44 -24.89 -11.38 15.21
N LYS A 45 -25.10 -11.64 13.91
CA LYS A 45 -25.08 -13.01 13.36
C LYS A 45 -23.71 -13.69 13.48
N ILE A 46 -22.63 -12.92 13.35
CA ILE A 46 -21.27 -13.46 13.52
C ILE A 46 -21.07 -13.81 15.00
N ILE A 47 -21.46 -12.92 15.91
CA ILE A 47 -21.40 -13.14 17.37
C ILE A 47 -22.15 -14.42 17.75
N ASP A 48 -23.38 -14.59 17.26
CA ASP A 48 -24.20 -15.79 17.50
C ASP A 48 -23.54 -17.08 16.96
N ALA A 49 -22.71 -16.97 15.93
CA ALA A 49 -22.02 -18.10 15.31
C ALA A 49 -20.68 -18.47 15.97
N ILE A 50 -20.10 -17.60 16.82
CA ILE A 50 -18.80 -17.84 17.49
C ILE A 50 -18.77 -19.20 18.21
N PRO A 51 -19.78 -19.59 19.01
CA PRO A 51 -19.75 -20.88 19.72
C PRO A 51 -19.74 -22.11 18.81
N LEU A 52 -20.11 -21.95 17.53
CA LEU A 52 -20.11 -23.04 16.54
C LEU A 52 -18.71 -23.32 15.97
N ILE A 53 -17.75 -22.39 16.15
CA ILE A 53 -16.39 -22.49 15.61
C ILE A 53 -15.58 -23.45 16.49
N GLN A 54 -15.31 -24.65 15.97
CA GLN A 54 -14.61 -25.69 16.75
C GLN A 54 -13.14 -25.35 17.03
N SER A 55 -12.43 -24.77 16.06
CA SER A 55 -11.04 -24.37 16.22
C SER A 55 -10.90 -23.16 17.13
N LEU A 56 -10.16 -23.31 18.23
CA LEU A 56 -9.87 -22.22 19.18
C LEU A 56 -9.10 -21.08 18.52
N LYS A 57 -8.15 -21.40 17.62
CA LYS A 57 -7.42 -20.41 16.82
C LYS A 57 -8.38 -19.54 16.01
N TYR A 58 -9.29 -20.16 15.24
CA TYR A 58 -10.23 -19.38 14.43
C TYR A 58 -11.21 -18.60 15.29
N ARG A 59 -11.61 -19.13 16.46
CA ARG A 59 -12.47 -18.42 17.39
C ARG A 59 -11.80 -17.16 17.95
N ALA A 60 -10.53 -17.26 18.33
CA ALA A 60 -9.75 -16.12 18.80
C ALA A 60 -9.61 -15.05 17.73
N MET A 61 -9.35 -15.46 16.49
CA MET A 61 -9.30 -14.56 15.33
C MET A 61 -10.61 -13.79 15.14
N VAL A 62 -11.76 -14.48 15.24
CA VAL A 62 -13.09 -13.84 15.13
C VAL A 62 -13.28 -12.83 16.25
N ASN A 63 -12.96 -13.23 17.48
CA ASN A 63 -13.07 -12.40 18.66
C ASN A 63 -12.22 -11.11 18.54
N ILE A 64 -10.97 -11.23 18.09
CA ILE A 64 -10.08 -10.08 17.83
C ILE A 64 -10.65 -9.18 16.74
N ALA A 65 -11.16 -9.76 15.64
CA ALA A 65 -11.74 -8.99 14.54
C ALA A 65 -12.98 -8.19 14.98
N ILE A 66 -13.84 -8.79 15.81
CA ILE A 66 -15.01 -8.13 16.40
C ILE A 66 -14.58 -7.01 17.35
N ALA A 67 -13.61 -7.27 18.23
CA ALA A 67 -13.07 -6.26 19.13
C ALA A 67 -12.47 -5.07 18.37
N LYS A 68 -11.74 -5.33 17.28
CA LYS A 68 -11.20 -4.30 16.39
C LYS A 68 -12.30 -3.46 15.78
N GLN A 69 -13.41 -4.09 15.35
CA GLN A 69 -14.57 -3.37 14.84
C GLN A 69 -15.20 -2.47 15.91
N PHE A 70 -15.42 -2.98 17.13
CA PHE A 70 -15.95 -2.17 18.22
C PHE A 70 -15.04 -1.00 18.61
N ASN A 71 -13.72 -1.19 18.59
CA ASN A 71 -12.76 -0.11 18.80
C ASN A 71 -12.83 0.97 17.70
N LEU A 72 -12.98 0.56 16.44
CA LEU A 72 -13.19 1.49 15.32
C LEU A 72 -14.49 2.29 15.48
N ASP A 73 -15.53 1.65 16.02
CA ASP A 73 -16.84 2.24 16.28
C ASP A 73 -16.87 3.07 17.58
N GLN A 74 -15.71 3.31 18.20
CA GLN A 74 -15.56 4.05 19.47
C GLN A 74 -16.37 3.46 20.63
N ALA A 75 -16.55 2.13 20.63
CA ALA A 75 -17.24 1.37 21.67
C ALA A 75 -16.30 0.38 22.40
N PRO A 76 -15.21 0.85 23.03
CA PRO A 76 -14.19 -0.02 23.62
C PRO A 76 -14.75 -0.93 24.73
N GLU A 77 -15.79 -0.52 25.45
CA GLU A 77 -16.44 -1.35 26.48
C GLU A 77 -17.05 -2.63 25.87
N GLN A 78 -17.53 -2.57 24.63
CA GLN A 78 -18.10 -3.72 23.91
C GLN A 78 -17.00 -4.61 23.30
N ALA A 79 -15.81 -4.05 23.04
CA ALA A 79 -14.67 -4.81 22.54
C ALA A 79 -14.08 -5.76 23.60
N LEU A 80 -14.09 -5.34 24.88
CA LEU A 80 -13.37 -6.04 25.95
C LEU A 80 -13.75 -7.51 26.13
N PRO A 81 -15.03 -7.91 26.18
CA PRO A 81 -15.39 -9.31 26.37
C PRO A 81 -14.82 -10.24 25.29
N PHE A 82 -14.75 -9.74 24.04
CA PHE A 82 -14.19 -10.51 22.93
C PHE A 82 -12.66 -10.62 23.04
N ILE A 83 -11.97 -9.55 23.47
CA ILE A 83 -10.53 -9.62 23.75
C ILE A 83 -10.25 -10.62 24.88
N GLU A 84 -11.01 -10.61 25.96
CA GLU A 84 -10.82 -11.58 27.06
C GLU A 84 -11.02 -13.02 26.61
N GLU A 85 -12.02 -13.27 25.77
CA GLU A 85 -12.24 -14.60 25.22
C GLU A 85 -11.11 -15.01 24.27
N ALA A 86 -10.64 -14.11 23.41
CA ALA A 86 -9.50 -14.36 22.54
C ALA A 86 -8.22 -14.68 23.35
N ILE A 87 -7.94 -13.94 24.42
CA ILE A 87 -6.81 -14.22 25.31
C ILE A 87 -6.94 -15.62 25.91
N ARG A 88 -8.14 -16.00 26.38
CA ARG A 88 -8.38 -17.34 26.94
C ARG A 88 -8.16 -18.43 25.91
N GLU A 89 -8.67 -18.26 24.70
CA GLU A 89 -8.52 -19.23 23.61
C GLU A 89 -7.05 -19.39 23.20
N LEU A 90 -6.34 -18.28 23.01
CA LEU A 90 -4.92 -18.29 22.63
C LEU A 90 -4.02 -18.87 23.74
N SER A 91 -4.38 -18.70 25.01
CA SER A 91 -3.61 -19.26 26.13
C SER A 91 -3.54 -20.80 26.13
N THR A 92 -4.40 -21.45 25.33
CA THR A 92 -4.39 -22.91 25.16
C THR A 92 -3.56 -23.40 23.97
N LEU A 93 -3.10 -22.47 23.13
CA LEU A 93 -2.31 -22.78 21.93
C LEU A 93 -0.80 -22.73 22.24
N PRO A 94 0.04 -23.40 21.44
CA PRO A 94 1.49 -23.20 21.48
C PRO A 94 1.85 -21.73 21.21
N SER A 95 2.94 -21.25 21.82
CA SER A 95 3.37 -19.85 21.71
C SER A 95 3.59 -19.38 20.28
N GLU A 96 4.20 -20.24 19.45
CA GLU A 96 4.45 -19.97 18.03
C GLU A 96 3.15 -19.73 17.25
N GLU A 97 2.05 -20.40 17.63
CA GLU A 97 0.76 -20.24 16.97
C GLU A 97 -0.03 -19.02 17.49
N SER A 98 0.24 -18.58 18.71
CA SER A 98 -0.49 -17.48 19.37
C SER A 98 0.14 -16.11 19.17
N ALA A 99 1.48 -16.02 19.05
CA ALA A 99 2.23 -14.75 19.08
C ALA A 99 1.68 -13.68 18.12
N PHE A 100 1.42 -14.07 16.87
CA PHE A 100 0.84 -13.17 15.85
C PHE A 100 -0.45 -12.48 16.33
N TRP A 101 -1.34 -13.22 16.99
CA TRP A 101 -2.62 -12.72 17.50
C TRP A 101 -2.48 -11.92 18.80
N GLU A 102 -1.48 -12.26 19.61
CA GLU A 102 -1.16 -11.53 20.85
C GLU A 102 -0.71 -10.09 20.56
N TYR A 103 0.04 -9.83 19.47
CA TYR A 103 0.35 -8.46 19.02
C TYR A 103 -0.93 -7.66 18.70
N ASP A 104 -1.89 -8.27 17.99
CA ASP A 104 -3.16 -7.61 17.66
C ASP A 104 -4.01 -7.33 18.91
N ILE A 105 -4.00 -8.23 19.89
CA ILE A 105 -4.63 -8.03 21.19
C ILE A 105 -3.99 -6.86 21.93
N ALA A 106 -2.66 -6.80 22.00
CA ALA A 106 -1.96 -5.70 22.66
C ALA A 106 -2.37 -4.35 22.07
N LYS A 107 -2.45 -4.25 20.73
CA LYS A 107 -2.92 -3.05 20.05
C LYS A 107 -4.37 -2.71 20.37
N GLN A 108 -5.27 -3.69 20.44
CA GLN A 108 -6.66 -3.44 20.81
C GLN A 108 -6.79 -2.96 22.25
N LEU A 109 -6.05 -3.56 23.19
CA LEU A 109 -6.05 -3.15 24.60
C LEU A 109 -5.57 -1.70 24.77
N ALA A 110 -4.49 -1.30 24.06
CA ALA A 110 -4.00 0.07 24.08
C ALA A 110 -5.07 1.06 23.56
N LYS A 111 -5.75 0.73 22.46
CA LYS A 111 -6.86 1.55 21.92
C LYS A 111 -8.04 1.70 22.88
N MET A 112 -8.22 0.75 23.80
CA MET A 112 -9.24 0.79 24.85
C MET A 112 -8.78 1.56 26.10
N GLY A 113 -7.56 2.12 26.10
CA GLY A 113 -6.96 2.79 27.26
C GLY A 113 -6.41 1.82 28.32
N LEU A 114 -6.35 0.52 28.03
CA LEU A 114 -5.83 -0.52 28.93
C LEU A 114 -4.32 -0.71 28.74
N GLN A 115 -3.57 0.40 28.84
CA GLN A 115 -2.16 0.49 28.50
C GLN A 115 -1.29 -0.55 29.23
N SER A 116 -1.42 -0.67 30.56
CA SER A 116 -0.65 -1.63 31.36
C SER A 116 -0.82 -3.07 30.89
N ARG A 117 -2.02 -3.46 30.45
CA ARG A 117 -2.29 -4.83 29.97
C ARG A 117 -1.71 -5.07 28.57
N SER A 118 -1.69 -4.03 27.74
CA SER A 118 -1.02 -4.08 26.44
C SER A 118 0.48 -4.30 26.65
N GLU A 119 1.09 -3.56 27.57
CA GLU A 119 2.49 -3.67 27.93
C GLU A 119 2.84 -5.04 28.50
N ASP A 120 2.01 -5.62 29.36
CA ASP A 120 2.24 -6.97 29.91
C ASP A 120 2.34 -8.04 28.80
N ILE A 121 1.48 -7.95 27.77
CA ILE A 121 1.50 -8.86 26.63
C ILE A 121 2.76 -8.63 25.77
N LEU A 122 3.12 -7.37 25.50
CA LEU A 122 4.32 -7.07 24.72
C LEU A 122 5.61 -7.43 25.47
N ALA A 123 5.65 -7.30 26.79
CA ALA A 123 6.77 -7.75 27.61
C ALA A 123 6.94 -9.28 27.55
N LYS A 124 5.84 -10.03 27.55
CA LYS A 124 5.86 -11.48 27.31
C LYS A 124 6.40 -11.82 25.92
N LEU A 125 5.88 -11.16 24.88
CA LEU A 125 6.32 -11.39 23.49
C LEU A 125 7.78 -11.01 23.28
N PHE A 126 8.24 -9.91 23.88
CA PHE A 126 9.65 -9.53 23.91
C PHE A 126 10.53 -10.60 24.58
N HIS A 127 10.08 -11.17 25.70
CA HIS A 127 10.82 -12.23 26.36
C HIS A 127 10.90 -13.50 25.49
N GLN A 128 9.81 -13.85 24.82
CA GLN A 128 9.77 -14.99 23.89
C GLN A 128 10.68 -14.76 22.68
N ALA A 129 10.62 -13.57 22.06
CA ALA A 129 11.52 -13.21 20.97
C ALA A 129 12.98 -13.42 21.39
N ASN A 130 13.39 -12.94 22.57
CA ASN A 130 14.76 -13.13 23.08
C ASN A 130 15.17 -14.58 23.40
N GLN A 131 14.21 -15.50 23.48
CA GLN A 131 14.48 -16.93 23.66
C GLN A 131 14.60 -17.68 22.34
N GLU A 132 14.31 -17.04 21.20
CA GLU A 132 14.47 -17.65 19.88
C GLU A 132 15.95 -17.98 19.63
N GLU A 133 16.19 -19.23 19.26
CA GLU A 133 17.55 -19.75 19.04
C GLU A 133 18.08 -19.33 17.67
N ASP A 134 17.20 -19.23 16.67
CA ASP A 134 17.55 -18.75 15.34
C ASP A 134 17.76 -17.22 15.34
N PRO A 135 18.97 -16.71 15.04
CA PRO A 135 19.24 -15.27 15.10
C PRO A 135 18.34 -14.44 14.18
N ASP A 136 18.04 -14.94 12.98
CA ASP A 136 17.19 -14.24 12.01
C ASP A 136 15.73 -14.21 12.49
N GLY A 137 15.21 -15.34 13.00
CA GLY A 137 13.89 -15.43 13.62
C GLY A 137 13.76 -14.51 14.83
N ARG A 138 14.77 -14.48 15.70
CA ARG A 138 14.83 -13.57 16.87
C ARG A 138 14.74 -12.11 16.44
N ASP A 139 15.57 -11.71 15.48
CA ASP A 139 15.67 -10.34 15.01
C ASP A 139 14.40 -9.89 14.28
N LEU A 140 13.74 -10.81 13.56
CA LEU A 140 12.41 -10.59 12.99
C LEU A 140 11.35 -10.36 14.08
N GLU A 141 11.27 -11.21 15.10
CA GLU A 141 10.29 -11.07 16.19
C GLU A 141 10.53 -9.79 17.00
N LEU A 142 11.78 -9.45 17.30
CA LEU A 142 12.12 -8.17 17.94
C LEU A 142 11.68 -6.97 17.10
N ALA A 143 11.78 -7.04 15.77
CA ALA A 143 11.27 -5.99 14.89
C ALA A 143 9.74 -5.83 14.99
N VAL A 144 9.00 -6.94 15.09
CA VAL A 144 7.54 -6.92 15.27
C VAL A 144 7.15 -6.36 16.64
N VAL A 145 7.88 -6.71 17.70
CA VAL A 145 7.71 -6.14 19.04
C VAL A 145 7.94 -4.62 19.02
N ALA A 146 9.04 -4.17 18.41
CA ALA A 146 9.37 -2.74 18.30
C ALA A 146 8.30 -1.95 17.54
N ALA A 147 7.88 -2.46 16.37
CA ALA A 147 6.79 -1.88 15.59
C ALA A 147 5.49 -1.77 16.42
N THR A 148 5.16 -2.83 17.16
CA THR A 148 3.93 -2.85 17.98
C THR A 148 4.01 -1.86 19.15
N TYR A 149 5.17 -1.73 19.80
CA TYR A 149 5.38 -0.68 20.81
C TYR A 149 5.17 0.73 20.23
N ALA A 150 5.67 1.00 19.03
CA ALA A 150 5.46 2.29 18.37
C ALA A 150 3.98 2.53 18.02
N GLU A 151 3.27 1.51 17.51
CA GLU A 151 1.83 1.58 17.19
C GLU A 151 0.95 1.93 18.41
N ILE A 152 1.37 1.53 19.61
CA ILE A 152 0.68 1.89 20.86
C ILE A 152 1.23 3.15 21.53
N GLY A 153 2.15 3.87 20.88
CA GLY A 153 2.71 5.14 21.35
C GLY A 153 3.89 5.04 22.33
N LEU A 154 4.41 3.84 22.56
CA LEU A 154 5.57 3.59 23.43
C LEU A 154 6.89 3.65 22.63
N PHE A 155 7.20 4.83 22.11
CA PHE A 155 8.33 5.01 21.19
C PHE A 155 9.70 4.75 21.83
N ASP A 156 9.90 5.10 23.10
CA ASP A 156 11.19 4.87 23.76
C ASP A 156 11.47 3.35 23.88
N GLN A 157 10.49 2.57 24.32
CA GLN A 157 10.58 1.10 24.34
C GLN A 157 10.77 0.52 22.93
N ALA A 158 10.06 1.05 21.92
CA ALA A 158 10.21 0.61 20.54
C ALA A 158 11.65 0.80 20.03
N ILE A 159 12.25 1.95 20.29
CA ILE A 159 13.63 2.28 19.90
C ILE A 159 14.62 1.39 20.66
N GLU A 160 14.42 1.19 21.96
CA GLU A 160 15.26 0.30 22.76
C GLU A 160 15.28 -1.13 22.22
N VAL A 161 14.10 -1.68 21.89
CA VAL A 161 13.98 -3.03 21.29
C VAL A 161 14.61 -3.08 19.91
N ALA A 162 14.37 -2.08 19.05
CA ALA A 162 14.96 -2.02 17.72
C ALA A 162 16.50 -2.00 17.75
N CYS A 163 17.09 -1.32 18.74
CA CYS A 163 18.54 -1.30 18.95
C CYS A 163 19.14 -2.66 19.38
N MET A 164 18.32 -3.62 19.83
CA MET A 164 18.78 -4.97 20.18
C MET A 164 18.89 -5.90 18.97
N ILE A 165 18.31 -5.52 17.83
CA ILE A 165 18.35 -6.29 16.58
C ILE A 165 19.80 -6.25 16.04
N MET A 166 20.34 -7.40 15.64
CA MET A 166 21.72 -7.49 15.16
C MET A 166 21.80 -7.32 13.65
N ASP A 167 20.86 -7.91 12.91
CA ASP A 167 20.75 -7.77 11.47
C ASP A 167 20.26 -6.37 11.08
N ASP A 168 21.08 -5.67 10.30
CA ASP A 168 20.80 -4.30 9.87
C ASP A 168 19.58 -4.23 8.96
N PHE A 169 19.26 -5.31 8.22
CA PHE A 169 18.08 -5.33 7.38
C PHE A 169 16.80 -5.33 8.23
N HIS A 170 16.68 -6.20 9.23
CA HIS A 170 15.58 -6.22 10.19
C HIS A 170 15.51 -4.93 11.01
N LYS A 171 16.66 -4.39 11.44
CA LYS A 171 16.71 -3.16 12.24
C LYS A 171 16.18 -1.96 11.47
N VAL A 172 16.70 -1.70 10.27
CA VAL A 172 16.36 -0.50 9.50
C VAL A 172 14.99 -0.66 8.82
N TRP A 173 14.81 -1.72 8.03
CA TRP A 173 13.67 -1.84 7.10
C TRP A 173 12.41 -2.40 7.74
N ARG A 174 12.49 -2.94 8.96
CA ARG A 174 11.30 -3.43 9.67
C ARG A 174 11.03 -2.66 10.94
N ALA A 175 12.03 -2.51 11.81
CA ALA A 175 11.82 -1.85 13.09
C ALA A 175 11.83 -0.31 12.96
N PHE A 176 12.95 0.28 12.55
CA PHE A 176 13.08 1.74 12.47
C PHE A 176 12.14 2.37 11.45
N ASP A 177 11.93 1.75 10.29
CA ASP A 177 10.94 2.22 9.31
C ASP A 177 9.54 2.33 9.94
N SER A 178 9.06 1.27 10.57
CA SER A 178 7.75 1.25 11.24
C SER A 178 7.65 2.29 12.36
N ILE A 179 8.71 2.45 13.15
CA ILE A 179 8.78 3.46 14.22
C ILE A 179 8.69 4.87 13.63
N VAL A 180 9.48 5.17 12.59
CA VAL A 180 9.51 6.47 11.93
C VAL A 180 8.17 6.80 11.28
N HIS A 181 7.59 5.83 10.57
CA HIS A 181 6.27 5.96 9.97
C HIS A 181 5.21 6.34 11.02
N THR A 182 5.15 5.55 12.09
CA THR A 182 4.16 5.75 13.16
C THR A 182 4.38 7.06 13.91
N ALA A 183 5.64 7.40 14.21
CA ALA A 183 6.01 8.66 14.84
C ALA A 183 5.62 9.85 13.96
N ALA A 184 5.83 9.78 12.65
CA ALA A 184 5.46 10.84 11.71
C ALA A 184 3.94 11.03 11.63
N LEU A 185 3.17 9.95 11.56
CA LEU A 185 1.70 9.98 11.60
C LEU A 185 1.18 10.62 12.89
N ASN A 186 1.84 10.35 14.02
CA ASN A 186 1.50 10.91 15.34
C ASN A 186 2.15 12.27 15.62
N SER A 187 2.92 12.83 14.68
CA SER A 187 3.65 14.10 14.84
C SER A 187 4.73 14.11 15.93
N GLU A 188 5.33 12.97 16.22
CA GLU A 188 6.35 12.75 17.25
C GLU A 188 7.78 12.98 16.71
N HIS A 189 8.10 14.24 16.39
CA HIS A 189 9.38 14.64 15.77
C HIS A 189 10.63 14.23 16.55
N GLU A 190 10.54 14.28 17.88
CA GLU A 190 11.66 13.93 18.75
C GLU A 190 12.02 12.44 18.60
N GLN A 191 11.00 11.58 18.45
CA GLN A 191 11.19 10.14 18.32
C GLN A 191 11.84 9.78 16.98
N ILE A 192 11.43 10.44 15.89
CA ILE A 192 12.12 10.30 14.60
C ILE A 192 13.58 10.73 14.71
N SER A 193 13.86 11.82 15.42
CA SER A 193 15.23 12.32 15.60
C SER A 193 16.10 11.32 16.38
N LYS A 194 15.55 10.66 17.41
CA LYS A 194 16.23 9.59 18.14
C LYS A 194 16.53 8.39 17.24
N VAL A 195 15.58 7.95 16.42
CA VAL A 195 15.80 6.86 15.45
C VAL A 195 16.91 7.22 14.47
N LEU A 196 16.86 8.40 13.85
CA LEU A 196 17.88 8.83 12.88
C LEU A 196 19.29 8.96 13.50
N ALA A 197 19.37 9.26 14.79
CA ALA A 197 20.62 9.29 15.55
C ALA A 197 21.15 7.90 15.90
N ALA A 198 20.28 6.88 15.95
CA ALA A 198 20.64 5.48 16.22
C ALA A 198 21.06 4.70 14.97
N VAL A 199 20.94 5.29 13.77
CA VAL A 199 21.35 4.68 12.50
C VAL A 199 22.76 5.11 12.13
N ASP A 200 23.65 4.13 11.97
CA ASP A 200 25.07 4.37 11.66
C ASP A 200 25.32 4.70 10.18
N TYR A 201 24.63 4.00 9.27
CA TYR A 201 24.85 4.13 7.83
C TYR A 201 24.07 5.30 7.21
N GLU A 202 24.77 6.15 6.46
CA GLU A 202 24.20 7.36 5.86
C GLU A 202 23.05 7.05 4.89
N GLY A 203 23.19 6.04 4.02
CA GLY A 203 22.11 5.66 3.09
C GLY A 203 20.85 5.16 3.79
N SER A 204 20.99 4.47 4.92
CA SER A 204 19.85 4.04 5.74
C SER A 204 19.18 5.23 6.43
N ARG A 205 19.96 6.23 6.84
CA ARG A 205 19.42 7.47 7.42
C ARG A 205 18.64 8.27 6.38
N ASP A 206 19.17 8.39 5.16
CA ASP A 206 18.49 9.04 4.05
C ASP A 206 17.17 8.34 3.70
N TYR A 207 17.18 7.01 3.65
CA TYR A 207 15.97 6.21 3.46
C TYR A 207 14.92 6.52 4.53
N LEU A 208 15.28 6.45 5.81
CA LEU A 208 14.34 6.75 6.90
C LEU A 208 13.85 8.21 6.88
N MET A 209 14.67 9.17 6.43
CA MET A 209 14.23 10.54 6.22
C MET A 209 13.20 10.64 5.07
N ALA A 210 13.38 9.87 3.99
CA ALA A 210 12.41 9.78 2.91
C ALA A 210 11.07 9.20 3.40
N GLU A 211 11.12 8.16 4.23
CA GLU A 211 9.93 7.55 4.83
C GLU A 211 9.22 8.48 5.82
N ALA A 212 9.99 9.21 6.64
CA ALA A 212 9.45 10.27 7.48
C ALA A 212 8.73 11.35 6.63
N ALA A 213 9.34 11.76 5.52
CA ALA A 213 8.75 12.76 4.62
C ALA A 213 7.43 12.26 4.00
N SER A 214 7.41 11.05 3.45
CA SER A 214 6.19 10.43 2.92
C SER A 214 5.10 10.35 3.98
N SER A 215 5.45 9.90 5.19
CA SER A 215 4.51 9.76 6.30
C SER A 215 3.96 11.09 6.79
N TYR A 216 4.78 12.15 6.88
CA TYR A 216 4.29 13.50 7.16
C TYR A 216 3.35 14.02 6.07
N ALA A 217 3.65 13.75 4.80
CA ALA A 217 2.79 14.16 3.70
C ALA A 217 1.42 13.48 3.76
N LEU A 218 1.38 12.19 4.14
CA LEU A 218 0.16 11.42 4.41
C LEU A 218 -0.60 11.92 5.66
N ALA A 219 0.13 12.28 6.71
CA ALA A 219 -0.39 12.90 7.94
C ALA A 219 -0.86 14.36 7.74
N ASN A 220 -1.04 14.77 6.49
CA ASN A 220 -1.47 16.08 6.09
C ASN A 220 -0.49 17.24 6.47
N GLN A 221 0.83 16.97 6.54
CA GLN A 221 1.88 17.90 6.99
C GLN A 221 3.04 18.08 5.97
N PRO A 222 2.77 18.60 4.77
CA PRO A 222 3.72 18.61 3.67
C PRO A 222 4.90 19.57 3.90
N GLU A 223 4.71 20.66 4.65
CA GLU A 223 5.82 21.55 5.02
C GLU A 223 6.86 20.84 5.88
N ARG A 224 6.42 19.97 6.78
CA ARG A 224 7.32 19.16 7.61
C ARG A 224 8.00 18.09 6.76
N ALA A 225 7.24 17.44 5.88
CA ALA A 225 7.79 16.49 4.95
C ALA A 225 8.94 17.07 4.11
N ILE A 226 8.76 18.27 3.55
CA ILE A 226 9.79 18.97 2.77
C ILE A 226 11.07 19.22 3.59
N ARG A 227 10.97 19.52 4.89
CA ARG A 227 12.16 19.71 5.74
C ARG A 227 12.96 18.42 5.90
N PHE A 228 12.31 17.26 5.91
CA PHE A 228 13.00 15.97 5.91
C PHE A 228 13.65 15.71 4.55
N VAL A 229 12.93 15.94 3.44
CA VAL A 229 13.50 15.83 2.07
C VAL A 229 14.75 16.70 1.92
N GLN A 230 14.77 17.90 2.49
CA GLN A 230 15.92 18.81 2.42
C GLN A 230 17.17 18.28 3.16
N GLN A 231 17.00 17.42 4.16
CA GLN A 231 18.09 16.85 4.96
C GLN A 231 18.72 15.61 4.32
N ILE A 232 18.04 14.96 3.37
CA ILE A 232 18.56 13.82 2.62
C ILE A 232 19.83 14.24 1.87
N THR A 233 20.90 13.45 1.93
CA THR A 233 22.16 13.78 1.25
C THR A 233 22.23 13.22 -0.17
N SER A 234 21.73 11.99 -0.37
CA SER A 234 21.62 11.31 -1.66
C SER A 234 20.69 12.05 -2.63
N PRO A 235 21.18 12.50 -3.81
CA PRO A 235 20.35 13.20 -4.79
C PRO A 235 19.19 12.34 -5.31
N GLY A 236 19.45 11.06 -5.63
CA GLY A 236 18.42 10.10 -6.03
C GLY A 236 17.30 9.94 -5.00
N GLU A 237 17.65 9.70 -3.73
CA GLU A 237 16.67 9.55 -2.66
C GLU A 237 15.87 10.84 -2.42
N LYS A 238 16.53 11.99 -2.52
CA LYS A 238 15.86 13.29 -2.39
C LYS A 238 14.79 13.50 -3.45
N VAL A 239 15.05 13.08 -4.69
CA VAL A 239 14.08 13.18 -5.79
C VAL A 239 12.89 12.26 -5.56
N ASN A 240 13.15 11.02 -5.12
CA ASN A 240 12.11 10.05 -4.78
C ASN A 240 11.23 10.56 -3.63
N ALA A 241 11.86 11.03 -2.55
CA ALA A 241 11.18 11.51 -1.35
C ALA A 241 10.28 12.74 -1.57
N LEU A 242 10.51 13.55 -2.61
CA LEU A 242 9.68 14.73 -2.90
C LEU A 242 8.32 14.37 -3.51
N GLN A 243 8.16 13.20 -4.13
CA GLN A 243 6.92 12.86 -4.86
C GLN A 243 5.67 12.98 -3.99
N THR A 244 5.66 12.31 -2.84
CA THR A 244 4.50 12.28 -1.93
C THR A 244 4.18 13.66 -1.34
N PRO A 245 5.15 14.43 -0.81
CA PRO A 245 4.94 15.81 -0.38
C PRO A 245 4.40 16.73 -1.49
N PHE A 246 4.95 16.61 -2.70
CA PHE A 246 4.53 17.41 -3.84
C PHE A 246 3.07 17.13 -4.22
N GLN A 247 2.70 15.85 -4.37
CA GLN A 247 1.32 15.46 -4.67
C GLN A 247 0.35 15.90 -3.56
N SER A 248 0.77 15.83 -2.29
CA SER A 248 -0.02 16.30 -1.15
C SER A 248 -0.29 17.81 -1.22
N LEU A 249 0.71 18.62 -1.60
CA LEU A 249 0.54 20.06 -1.81
C LEU A 249 -0.34 20.37 -3.02
N LEU A 250 -0.14 19.68 -4.14
CA LEU A 250 -0.92 19.87 -5.36
C LEU A 250 -2.42 19.64 -5.10
N LYS A 251 -2.77 18.54 -4.41
CA LYS A 251 -4.16 18.22 -4.03
C LYS A 251 -4.82 19.28 -3.15
N ARG A 252 -4.04 20.09 -2.45
CA ARG A 252 -4.53 21.19 -1.60
C ARG A 252 -4.64 22.53 -2.32
N GLY A 253 -4.29 22.58 -3.60
CA GLY A 253 -4.21 23.84 -4.34
C GLY A 253 -3.15 24.78 -3.77
N ALA A 254 -2.01 24.23 -3.33
CA ALA A 254 -0.87 25.06 -2.97
C ALA A 254 -0.51 26.00 -4.12
N GLU A 255 0.00 27.19 -3.80
CA GLU A 255 0.35 28.19 -4.80
C GLU A 255 1.34 27.62 -5.82
N LEU A 256 1.08 27.86 -7.10
CA LEU A 256 1.92 27.38 -8.21
C LEU A 256 3.39 27.77 -8.03
N ASN A 257 3.68 28.97 -7.49
CA ASN A 257 5.04 29.43 -7.23
C ASN A 257 5.78 28.56 -6.19
N LYS A 258 5.07 28.06 -5.17
CA LYS A 258 5.64 27.16 -4.16
C LYS A 258 5.95 25.79 -4.77
N LEU A 259 5.02 25.25 -5.57
CA LEU A 259 5.22 24.00 -6.30
C LEU A 259 6.38 24.12 -7.28
N GLN A 260 6.46 25.23 -8.03
CA GLN A 260 7.57 25.53 -8.93
C GLN A 260 8.92 25.56 -8.22
N THR A 261 8.98 26.24 -7.07
CA THR A 261 10.23 26.36 -6.31
C THR A 261 10.73 24.98 -5.86
N LEU A 262 9.83 24.10 -5.45
CA LEU A 262 10.16 22.72 -5.10
C LEU A 262 10.64 21.89 -6.30
N LEU A 263 10.01 22.07 -7.47
CA LEU A 263 10.45 21.38 -8.68
C LEU A 263 11.83 21.84 -9.14
N ASN A 264 12.06 23.15 -9.21
CA ASN A 264 13.38 23.67 -9.57
C ASN A 264 14.46 23.18 -8.61
N TYR A 265 14.12 23.07 -7.32
CA TYR A 265 15.03 22.53 -6.31
C TYR A 265 15.39 21.06 -6.60
N VAL A 266 14.41 20.20 -6.89
CA VAL A 266 14.65 18.77 -7.13
C VAL A 266 15.20 18.47 -8.52
N GLU A 267 14.87 19.27 -9.53
CA GLU A 267 15.51 19.24 -10.84
C GLU A 267 17.01 19.47 -10.72
N GLY A 268 17.44 20.42 -9.89
CA GLY A 268 18.84 20.67 -9.61
C GLY A 268 19.58 19.42 -9.11
N TYR A 269 18.95 18.62 -8.24
CA TYR A 269 19.50 17.35 -7.76
C TYR A 269 19.52 16.26 -8.83
N ALA A 270 18.45 16.14 -9.61
CA ALA A 270 18.38 15.22 -10.74
C ALA A 270 19.52 15.49 -11.74
N LEU A 271 19.85 16.76 -12.00
CA LEU A 271 20.88 17.12 -12.97
C LEU A 271 22.31 16.82 -12.51
N VAL A 272 22.58 16.86 -11.20
CA VAL A 272 23.92 16.59 -10.62
C VAL A 272 24.14 15.14 -10.21
N GLU A 273 23.12 14.29 -10.31
CA GLU A 273 23.24 12.85 -10.09
C GLU A 273 24.27 12.24 -11.08
N GLN A 274 25.17 11.42 -10.54
CA GLN A 274 26.29 10.84 -11.30
C GLN A 274 25.93 9.48 -11.87
N ASP A 275 25.13 8.70 -11.15
CA ASP A 275 24.64 7.42 -11.65
C ASP A 275 23.63 7.66 -12.77
N LEU A 276 23.92 7.18 -13.98
CA LEU A 276 23.10 7.44 -15.16
C LEU A 276 21.68 6.88 -15.03
N ASN A 277 21.52 5.75 -14.33
CA ASN A 277 20.23 5.14 -14.09
C ASN A 277 19.41 5.99 -13.10
N MET A 278 20.00 6.33 -11.95
CA MET A 278 19.36 7.20 -10.96
C MET A 278 19.04 8.57 -11.54
N LYS A 279 19.93 9.14 -12.36
CA LYS A 279 19.71 10.40 -13.07
C LYS A 279 18.51 10.32 -14.01
N ALA A 280 18.42 9.27 -14.83
CA ALA A 280 17.30 9.08 -15.74
C ALA A 280 15.96 8.93 -14.98
N GLN A 281 15.96 8.16 -13.88
CA GLN A 281 14.80 8.02 -13.01
C GLN A 281 14.40 9.37 -12.38
N ALA A 282 15.38 10.12 -11.86
CA ALA A 282 15.15 11.41 -11.24
C ALA A 282 14.54 12.42 -12.23
N LEU A 283 15.09 12.51 -13.45
CA LEU A 283 14.56 13.36 -14.51
C LEU A 283 13.13 12.98 -14.91
N ARG A 284 12.83 11.67 -15.02
CA ARG A 284 11.48 11.17 -15.26
C ARG A 284 10.51 11.61 -14.17
N ILE A 285 10.90 11.47 -12.90
CA ILE A 285 10.07 11.84 -11.75
C ILE A 285 9.75 13.34 -11.76
N VAL A 286 10.75 14.18 -12.01
CA VAL A 286 10.57 15.64 -12.11
C VAL A 286 9.66 15.99 -13.29
N ALA A 287 9.83 15.32 -14.44
CA ALA A 287 8.97 15.51 -15.60
C ALA A 287 7.50 15.13 -15.34
N GLU A 288 7.26 14.05 -14.60
CA GLU A 288 5.91 13.68 -14.17
C GLU A 288 5.29 14.80 -13.32
N GLN A 289 6.04 15.43 -12.40
CA GLN A 289 5.52 16.55 -11.62
C GLN A 289 5.30 17.82 -12.47
N TYR A 290 6.16 18.09 -13.45
CA TYR A 290 5.91 19.18 -14.41
C TYR A 290 4.64 18.96 -15.21
N THR A 291 4.35 17.71 -15.57
CA THR A 291 3.11 17.34 -16.24
C THR A 291 1.88 17.63 -15.36
N GLU A 292 1.98 17.39 -14.04
CA GLU A 292 0.91 17.71 -13.09
C GLU A 292 0.69 19.24 -12.90
N LEU A 293 1.68 20.08 -13.23
CA LEU A 293 1.56 21.54 -13.24
C LEU A 293 1.22 22.13 -14.61
N ASP A 294 0.84 21.31 -15.57
CA ASP A 294 0.61 21.72 -16.96
C ASP A 294 1.84 22.38 -17.64
N GLN A 295 3.06 22.07 -17.18
CA GLN A 295 4.33 22.57 -17.72
C GLN A 295 4.97 21.59 -18.69
N PHE A 296 4.25 21.38 -19.78
CA PHE A 296 4.51 20.32 -20.74
C PHE A 296 5.83 20.46 -21.50
N ASP A 297 6.28 21.68 -21.79
CA ASP A 297 7.56 21.89 -22.48
C ASP A 297 8.74 21.44 -21.59
N ASN A 298 8.73 21.84 -20.31
CA ASN A 298 9.72 21.40 -19.32
C ASN A 298 9.68 19.89 -19.12
N ALA A 299 8.47 19.31 -18.98
CA ALA A 299 8.32 17.86 -18.87
C ALA A 299 8.92 17.14 -20.08
N ARG A 300 8.59 17.56 -21.30
CA ARG A 300 9.09 16.96 -22.55
C ARG A 300 10.62 17.07 -22.65
N GLU A 301 11.20 18.20 -22.28
CA GLU A 301 12.65 18.36 -22.27
C GLU A 301 13.33 17.34 -21.34
N LEU A 302 12.87 17.22 -20.10
CA LEU A 302 13.45 16.29 -19.14
C LEU A 302 13.23 14.82 -19.54
N LEU A 303 12.06 14.47 -20.11
CA LEU A 303 11.82 13.12 -20.63
C LEU A 303 12.76 12.77 -21.79
N ASN A 304 13.02 13.71 -22.69
CA ASN A 304 13.99 13.50 -23.77
C ASN A 304 15.41 13.29 -23.23
N GLN A 305 15.81 14.05 -22.20
CA GLN A 305 17.10 13.84 -21.53
C GLN A 305 17.16 12.47 -20.85
N ALA A 306 16.11 12.08 -20.11
CA ALA A 306 16.00 10.77 -19.49
C ALA A 306 16.09 9.63 -20.52
N GLN A 307 15.39 9.76 -21.65
CA GLN A 307 15.43 8.79 -22.74
C GLN A 307 16.82 8.66 -23.36
N GLN A 308 17.53 9.78 -23.55
CA GLN A 308 18.92 9.76 -24.05
C GLN A 308 19.85 9.00 -23.10
N LEU A 309 19.73 9.23 -21.79
CA LEU A 309 20.51 8.52 -20.77
C LEU A 309 20.21 7.01 -20.78
N VAL A 310 18.93 6.64 -20.80
CA VAL A 310 18.44 5.26 -20.94
C VAL A 310 19.02 4.58 -22.18
N SER A 311 19.04 5.27 -23.33
CA SER A 311 19.59 4.70 -24.56
C SER A 311 21.11 4.51 -24.53
N ALA A 312 21.81 5.24 -23.65
CA ALA A 312 23.25 5.10 -23.44
C ALA A 312 23.60 3.99 -22.44
N LEU A 313 22.65 3.57 -21.60
CA LEU A 313 22.81 2.43 -20.69
C LEU A 313 22.83 1.12 -21.50
N ARG A 314 23.82 0.27 -21.24
CA ARG A 314 23.85 -1.08 -21.82
C ARG A 314 22.93 -1.99 -21.04
N ALA A 315 22.08 -2.75 -21.72
CA ALA A 315 21.16 -3.72 -21.15
C ALA A 315 21.85 -5.02 -20.69
N ASP A 316 23.09 -4.92 -20.20
CA ASP A 316 23.92 -6.09 -19.93
C ASP A 316 23.60 -6.75 -18.56
N ASP A 317 22.71 -6.14 -17.75
CA ASP A 317 22.24 -6.68 -16.45
C ASP A 317 20.71 -6.52 -16.29
N PHE A 318 20.09 -7.49 -15.60
CA PHE A 318 18.67 -7.57 -15.29
C PHE A 318 18.15 -6.32 -14.56
N LEU A 319 18.91 -5.79 -13.59
CA LEU A 319 18.54 -4.59 -12.84
C LEU A 319 18.46 -3.35 -13.74
N THR A 320 19.35 -3.27 -14.73
CA THR A 320 19.31 -2.22 -15.75
C THR A 320 18.03 -2.38 -16.57
N GLN A 321 17.69 -3.60 -17.01
CA GLN A 321 16.48 -3.82 -17.81
C GLN A 321 15.19 -3.44 -17.08
N THR A 322 15.04 -3.83 -15.80
CA THR A 322 13.87 -3.43 -14.99
C THR A 322 13.79 -1.92 -14.85
N SER A 323 14.93 -1.25 -14.61
CA SER A 323 14.98 0.20 -14.52
C SER A 323 14.62 0.86 -15.86
N LEU A 324 15.10 0.33 -16.99
CA LEU A 324 14.77 0.81 -18.33
C LEU A 324 13.26 0.68 -18.60
N ASP A 325 12.64 -0.43 -18.21
CA ASP A 325 11.20 -0.67 -18.38
C ASP A 325 10.36 0.31 -17.54
N GLU A 326 10.74 0.55 -16.29
CA GLU A 326 10.06 1.52 -15.43
C GLU A 326 10.22 2.97 -15.90
N ILE A 327 11.40 3.30 -16.45
CA ILE A 327 11.64 4.62 -17.03
C ILE A 327 10.82 4.77 -18.32
N ALA A 328 10.84 3.76 -19.19
CA ALA A 328 10.05 3.76 -20.42
C ALA A 328 8.55 3.84 -20.14
N ASP A 329 8.03 3.13 -19.14
CA ASP A 329 6.62 3.23 -18.73
C ASP A 329 6.28 4.62 -18.20
N GLY A 330 7.13 5.20 -17.34
CA GLY A 330 6.90 6.57 -16.85
C GLY A 330 6.98 7.63 -17.95
N ILE A 331 7.94 7.52 -18.87
CA ILE A 331 7.99 8.36 -20.08
C ILE A 331 6.70 8.21 -20.86
N ALA A 332 6.24 6.99 -21.12
CA ALA A 332 5.00 6.75 -21.86
C ALA A 332 3.78 7.38 -21.15
N ARG A 333 3.67 7.26 -19.83
CA ARG A 333 2.55 7.85 -19.06
C ARG A 333 2.55 9.38 -19.15
N ALA A 334 3.71 10.01 -19.01
CA ALA A 334 3.84 11.45 -19.11
C ALA A 334 3.57 11.92 -20.55
N SER A 335 4.09 11.22 -21.56
CA SER A 335 3.84 11.48 -22.98
C SER A 335 2.36 11.33 -23.36
N VAL A 336 1.64 10.33 -22.85
CA VAL A 336 0.20 10.20 -23.11
C VAL A 336 -0.59 11.39 -22.55
N LYS A 337 -0.20 11.92 -21.37
CA LYS A 337 -0.82 13.15 -20.83
C LYS A 337 -0.52 14.37 -21.70
N LEU A 338 0.72 14.48 -22.19
CA LEU A 338 1.19 15.52 -23.11
C LEU A 338 0.38 15.51 -24.43
N ASP A 339 0.38 14.36 -25.12
CA ASP A 339 -0.28 14.18 -26.43
C ASP A 339 -1.78 14.38 -26.32
N ARG A 340 -2.40 13.93 -25.21
CA ARG A 340 -3.82 14.14 -24.96
C ARG A 340 -4.17 15.61 -24.84
N ARG A 341 -3.34 16.43 -24.19
CA ARG A 341 -3.59 17.89 -24.15
C ARG A 341 -3.44 18.50 -25.54
N GLU A 342 -2.41 18.12 -26.30
CA GLU A 342 -2.24 18.63 -27.67
C GLU A 342 -3.44 18.28 -28.55
N GLN A 343 -3.95 17.05 -28.44
CA GLN A 343 -5.20 16.66 -29.09
C GLN A 343 -6.39 17.48 -28.60
N ILE A 344 -6.57 17.69 -27.29
CA ILE A 344 -7.66 18.53 -26.74
C ILE A 344 -7.56 19.98 -27.25
N LEU A 345 -6.36 20.56 -27.29
CA LEU A 345 -6.13 21.91 -27.81
C LEU A 345 -6.38 22.01 -29.31
N GLN A 346 -6.07 20.96 -30.07
CA GLN A 346 -6.36 20.85 -31.51
C GLN A 346 -7.84 20.57 -31.81
N THR A 347 -8.58 19.96 -30.87
CA THR A 347 -9.96 19.49 -31.05
C THR A 347 -10.97 20.24 -30.18
N ALA A 348 -10.66 21.47 -29.74
CA ALA A 348 -11.51 22.32 -28.88
C ALA A 348 -12.82 22.81 -29.55
N GLU A 349 -13.54 21.91 -30.22
CA GLU A 349 -15.00 21.90 -30.37
C GLU A 349 -15.64 21.11 -29.20
N PRO A 350 -16.97 21.21 -28.96
CA PRO A 350 -17.58 20.62 -27.78
C PRO A 350 -17.35 19.10 -27.71
N PHE A 351 -16.95 18.61 -26.54
CA PHE A 351 -16.81 17.17 -26.29
C PHE A 351 -18.12 16.44 -26.56
N THR A 352 -18.18 15.66 -27.64
CA THR A 352 -19.30 14.76 -27.93
C THR A 352 -19.04 13.36 -27.36
N GLU A 353 -20.11 12.58 -27.14
CA GLU A 353 -20.05 11.16 -26.77
C GLU A 353 -19.12 10.35 -27.71
N GLN A 354 -19.05 10.76 -28.98
CA GLN A 354 -18.20 10.15 -30.00
C GLN A 354 -16.70 10.36 -29.72
N ASN A 355 -16.31 11.49 -29.14
CA ASN A 355 -14.91 11.76 -28.79
C ASN A 355 -14.45 10.87 -27.62
N LEU A 356 -15.35 10.55 -26.68
CA LEU A 356 -15.07 9.58 -25.61
C LEU A 356 -14.94 8.15 -26.15
N LYS A 357 -15.78 7.77 -27.12
CA LYS A 357 -15.66 6.48 -27.84
C LYS A 357 -14.34 6.35 -28.61
N ASN A 358 -13.97 7.39 -29.37
CA ASN A 358 -12.72 7.40 -30.12
C ASN A 358 -11.49 7.36 -29.19
N LEU A 359 -11.56 8.02 -28.04
CA LEU A 359 -10.53 7.97 -27.02
C LEU A 359 -10.41 6.57 -26.39
N ALA A 360 -11.53 5.95 -26.03
CA ALA A 360 -11.55 4.57 -25.51
C ALA A 360 -11.01 3.55 -26.54
N LEU A 361 -11.34 3.73 -27.83
CA LEU A 361 -10.75 2.91 -28.91
C LEU A 361 -9.25 3.14 -29.06
N SER A 362 -8.76 4.38 -28.92
CA SER A 362 -7.32 4.66 -28.99
C SER A 362 -6.55 3.97 -27.85
N TYR A 363 -7.15 3.85 -26.66
CA TYR A 363 -6.61 3.04 -25.57
C TYR A 363 -6.66 1.54 -25.90
N ALA A 364 -7.73 1.05 -26.54
CA ALA A 364 -7.86 -0.34 -26.98
C ALA A 364 -6.83 -0.75 -28.05
N ILE A 365 -6.44 0.17 -28.93
CA ILE A 365 -5.44 -0.08 -29.98
C ILE A 365 -4.01 -0.12 -29.40
N VAL A 366 -3.71 0.66 -28.37
CA VAL A 366 -2.40 0.63 -27.68
C VAL A 366 -2.22 -0.63 -26.80
N ILE A 367 -3.30 -1.39 -26.55
CA ILE A 367 -3.33 -2.59 -25.71
C ILE A 367 -2.78 -3.85 -26.40
N GLU A 368 -2.60 -3.85 -27.73
CA GLU A 368 -2.19 -5.04 -28.49
C GLU A 368 -0.79 -5.58 -28.12
N ASP A 369 0.11 -4.77 -27.53
CA ASP A 369 1.54 -5.13 -27.44
C ASP A 369 2.22 -4.95 -26.05
N LYS A 370 1.48 -4.94 -24.93
CA LYS A 370 2.07 -4.71 -23.59
C LYS A 370 1.56 -5.61 -22.45
N SER A 371 2.31 -5.64 -21.34
CA SER A 371 2.14 -6.51 -20.17
C SER A 371 0.79 -6.37 -19.44
N LEU A 372 0.38 -7.43 -18.72
CA LEU A 372 -0.88 -7.51 -17.97
C LEU A 372 -1.07 -6.36 -16.96
N THR A 373 0.01 -5.90 -16.35
CA THR A 373 0.02 -4.80 -15.38
C THR A 373 -0.40 -3.48 -16.03
N PHE A 374 0.06 -3.21 -17.25
CA PHE A 374 -0.32 -2.03 -18.03
C PHE A 374 -1.80 -2.07 -18.45
N LYS A 375 -2.29 -3.25 -18.84
CA LYS A 375 -3.71 -3.47 -19.21
C LYS A 375 -4.65 -3.24 -18.02
N SER A 376 -4.32 -3.77 -16.84
CA SER A 376 -5.13 -3.63 -15.62
C SER A 376 -5.28 -2.16 -15.15
N ARG A 377 -4.21 -1.36 -15.27
CA ARG A 377 -4.19 0.04 -14.84
C ARG A 377 -4.97 0.97 -15.78
N ASN A 378 -4.96 0.71 -17.09
CA ASN A 378 -5.77 1.48 -18.04
C ASN A 378 -7.27 1.21 -17.86
N LEU A 379 -7.65 -0.03 -17.58
CA LEU A 379 -9.03 -0.38 -17.20
C LEU A 379 -9.46 0.34 -15.90
N GLU A 380 -8.57 0.44 -14.91
CA GLU A 380 -8.83 1.19 -13.68
C GLU A 380 -9.14 2.68 -13.95
N GLU A 381 -8.41 3.31 -14.86
CA GLU A 381 -8.61 4.73 -15.20
C GLU A 381 -9.89 4.98 -16.01
N VAL A 382 -10.31 4.03 -16.86
CA VAL A 382 -11.63 4.04 -17.52
C VAL A 382 -12.73 3.95 -16.46
N CYS A 383 -12.62 3.02 -15.51
CA CYS A 383 -13.56 2.86 -14.40
C CYS A 383 -13.71 4.13 -13.56
N LYS A 384 -12.60 4.79 -13.19
CA LYS A 384 -12.60 6.04 -12.41
C LYS A 384 -13.33 7.19 -13.12
N ARG A 385 -13.37 7.21 -14.46
CA ARG A 385 -14.01 8.28 -15.24
C ARG A 385 -15.47 8.01 -15.50
N VAL A 386 -15.83 6.76 -15.72
CA VAL A 386 -17.23 6.27 -15.69
C VAL A 386 -17.87 6.64 -14.35
N GLU A 387 -17.18 6.41 -13.24
CA GLU A 387 -17.64 6.75 -11.89
C GLU A 387 -17.92 8.26 -11.74
N LYS A 388 -17.10 9.12 -12.36
CA LYS A 388 -17.32 10.59 -12.35
C LYS A 388 -18.50 11.05 -13.20
N LEU A 389 -18.93 10.27 -14.18
CA LEU A 389 -20.07 10.61 -15.06
C LEU A 389 -21.44 10.26 -14.42
N ASN A 390 -21.43 9.52 -13.30
CA ASN A 390 -22.62 9.10 -12.56
C ASN A 390 -23.64 8.27 -13.40
N ASP A 391 -23.17 7.68 -14.50
CA ASP A 391 -23.93 6.80 -15.39
C ASP A 391 -23.26 5.42 -15.39
N LEU A 392 -23.71 4.59 -14.45
CA LEU A 392 -23.15 3.27 -14.18
C LEU A 392 -23.39 2.29 -15.34
N ASP A 393 -24.54 2.42 -16.02
CA ASP A 393 -24.97 1.50 -17.06
C ASP A 393 -24.17 1.72 -18.35
N ALA A 394 -23.97 2.98 -18.73
CA ALA A 394 -23.06 3.32 -19.83
C ALA A 394 -21.64 2.80 -19.55
N GLY A 395 -21.18 2.96 -18.32
CA GLY A 395 -19.90 2.48 -17.83
C GLY A 395 -19.67 0.98 -17.96
N LEU A 396 -20.66 0.20 -17.54
CA LEU A 396 -20.62 -1.26 -17.60
C LEU A 396 -20.66 -1.75 -19.05
N GLU A 397 -21.44 -1.11 -19.91
CA GLU A 397 -21.49 -1.43 -21.33
C GLU A 397 -20.16 -1.08 -22.04
N PHE A 398 -19.49 0.01 -21.63
CA PHE A 398 -18.14 0.34 -22.13
C PHE A 398 -17.07 -0.67 -21.69
N LEU A 399 -17.07 -1.08 -20.41
CA LEU A 399 -16.17 -2.11 -19.91
C LEU A 399 -16.37 -3.44 -20.64
N ARG A 400 -17.62 -3.80 -20.89
CA ARG A 400 -17.98 -4.99 -21.64
C ARG A 400 -17.46 -4.94 -23.07
N GLN A 401 -17.68 -3.85 -23.79
CA GLN A 401 -17.16 -3.69 -25.16
C GLN A 401 -15.63 -3.71 -25.22
N ALA A 402 -14.96 -3.13 -24.23
CA ALA A 402 -13.50 -3.19 -24.13
C ALA A 402 -12.98 -4.62 -23.86
N LEU A 403 -13.69 -5.40 -23.04
CA LEU A 403 -13.35 -6.79 -22.76
C LEU A 403 -13.65 -7.73 -23.93
N GLU A 404 -14.73 -7.48 -24.69
CA GLU A 404 -15.11 -8.25 -25.88
C GLU A 404 -14.10 -8.09 -27.04
N GLN A 405 -13.31 -7.01 -27.05
CA GLN A 405 -12.28 -6.72 -28.06
C GLN A 405 -10.90 -7.30 -27.70
N LEU A 406 -10.73 -7.86 -26.50
CA LEU A 406 -9.47 -8.52 -26.11
C LEU A 406 -9.42 -9.94 -26.73
N PRO A 407 -8.28 -10.37 -27.30
CA PRO A 407 -8.16 -11.75 -27.77
C PRO A 407 -8.36 -12.74 -26.62
N THR A 408 -9.01 -13.88 -26.91
CA THR A 408 -9.27 -14.95 -25.96
C THR A 408 -7.95 -15.45 -25.35
N PHE A 409 -7.83 -15.39 -24.02
CA PHE A 409 -6.68 -15.88 -23.29
C PHE A 409 -6.56 -17.40 -23.43
N ASP A 410 -5.35 -17.89 -23.71
CA ASP A 410 -5.03 -19.30 -23.54
C ASP A 410 -4.84 -19.56 -22.03
N THR A 411 -5.67 -20.42 -21.46
CA THR A 411 -5.78 -20.62 -20.01
C THR A 411 -4.56 -21.31 -19.38
N ALA A 412 -3.61 -21.76 -20.21
CA ALA A 412 -2.42 -22.48 -19.78
C ALA A 412 -1.30 -21.60 -19.19
N GLU A 413 -1.34 -20.27 -19.32
CA GLU A 413 -0.28 -19.37 -18.80
C GLU A 413 -0.55 -18.80 -17.38
N ILE A 414 -1.64 -19.18 -16.72
CA ILE A 414 -2.01 -18.66 -15.38
C ILE A 414 -1.49 -19.58 -14.26
N GLU A 415 -0.20 -19.91 -14.29
CA GLU A 415 0.50 -20.62 -13.21
C GLU A 415 1.63 -19.74 -12.63
N SER A 416 1.27 -18.63 -11.98
CA SER A 416 2.20 -17.76 -11.22
C SER A 416 1.39 -16.77 -10.35
N PRO A 417 1.95 -16.12 -9.29
CA PRO A 417 1.18 -15.47 -8.22
C PRO A 417 0.96 -13.92 -8.32
N PRO A 418 0.68 -13.26 -9.48
CA PRO A 418 0.45 -11.81 -9.49
C PRO A 418 -0.92 -11.36 -8.93
N ALA A 419 -1.91 -12.25 -8.82
CA ALA A 419 -3.26 -11.86 -8.39
C ALA A 419 -3.35 -11.46 -6.90
N SER A 420 -2.45 -12.00 -6.07
CA SER A 420 -2.34 -11.69 -4.64
C SER A 420 -1.77 -10.28 -4.40
N ASP A 421 -0.71 -9.93 -5.13
CA ASP A 421 0.00 -8.65 -4.96
C ASP A 421 -0.81 -7.46 -5.52
N ILE A 422 -1.61 -7.73 -6.56
CA ILE A 422 -2.60 -6.78 -7.07
C ILE A 422 -3.74 -6.59 -6.06
N ALA A 423 -4.24 -7.65 -5.41
CA ALA A 423 -5.26 -7.49 -4.37
C ALA A 423 -4.74 -6.78 -3.11
N GLY A 424 -3.45 -6.97 -2.76
CA GLY A 424 -2.75 -6.30 -1.67
C GLY A 424 -2.57 -4.80 -1.94
N SER A 425 -2.05 -4.41 -3.10
CA SER A 425 -1.82 -3.00 -3.46
C SER A 425 -3.10 -2.16 -3.55
N TYR A 426 -4.27 -2.79 -3.76
CA TYR A 426 -5.57 -2.13 -3.77
C TYR A 426 -6.25 -2.05 -2.40
N ARG A 427 -5.77 -2.82 -1.41
CA ARG A 427 -6.24 -2.81 -0.01
C ARG A 427 -5.95 -1.47 0.66
N ASP A 428 -4.82 -0.86 0.31
CA ASP A 428 -4.31 0.35 0.97
C ASP A 428 -4.83 1.66 0.36
N ALA A 429 -5.59 1.58 -0.75
CA ALA A 429 -6.08 2.75 -1.48
C ALA A 429 -7.54 3.17 -1.20
N HIS A 430 -8.24 2.57 -0.23
CA HIS A 430 -9.66 2.87 0.12
C HIS A 430 -10.64 2.93 -1.08
N LYS A 431 -10.53 2.04 -2.08
CA LYS A 431 -11.43 1.99 -3.25
C LYS A 431 -12.04 0.61 -3.51
N GLY A 432 -12.73 0.07 -2.51
CA GLY A 432 -13.30 -1.29 -2.54
C GLY A 432 -14.47 -1.54 -3.52
N HIS A 433 -15.03 -0.51 -4.16
CA HIS A 433 -16.25 -0.68 -4.98
C HIS A 433 -15.96 -1.19 -6.41
N ALA A 434 -14.90 -0.68 -7.05
CA ALA A 434 -14.54 -1.09 -8.41
C ALA A 434 -13.99 -2.53 -8.44
N LEU A 435 -13.18 -2.90 -7.44
CA LEU A 435 -12.58 -4.24 -7.36
C LEU A 435 -13.64 -5.35 -7.18
N ALA A 436 -14.67 -5.12 -6.37
CA ALA A 436 -15.74 -6.10 -6.16
C ALA A 436 -16.58 -6.34 -7.43
N HIS A 437 -16.80 -5.29 -8.23
CA HIS A 437 -17.51 -5.39 -9.51
C HIS A 437 -16.65 -6.01 -10.60
N ILE A 438 -15.36 -5.67 -10.69
CA ILE A 438 -14.43 -6.23 -11.67
C ILE A 438 -14.17 -7.71 -11.39
N VAL A 439 -13.92 -8.08 -10.14
CA VAL A 439 -13.75 -9.47 -9.72
C VAL A 439 -15.07 -10.25 -9.90
N GLY A 440 -16.22 -9.64 -9.60
CA GLY A 440 -17.54 -10.25 -9.82
C GLY A 440 -17.85 -10.50 -11.30
N ALA A 441 -17.56 -9.53 -12.17
CA ALA A 441 -17.76 -9.64 -13.62
C ALA A 441 -16.79 -10.66 -14.26
N TYR A 442 -15.53 -10.66 -13.82
CA TYR A 442 -14.50 -11.61 -14.26
C TYR A 442 -14.88 -13.06 -13.91
N PHE A 443 -15.37 -13.33 -12.70
CA PHE A 443 -15.83 -14.66 -12.31
C PHE A 443 -17.19 -15.07 -12.92
N ALA A 444 -18.08 -14.11 -13.22
CA ALA A 444 -19.32 -14.38 -13.95
C ALA A 444 -19.07 -14.76 -15.41
N LEU A 445 -18.04 -14.18 -16.04
CA LEU A 445 -17.57 -14.55 -17.38
C LEU A 445 -16.93 -15.95 -17.41
N LEU A 446 -16.07 -16.28 -16.43
CA LEU A 446 -15.48 -17.62 -16.31
C LEU A 446 -16.54 -18.72 -16.11
N ARG A 447 -17.66 -18.40 -15.42
CA ARG A 447 -18.76 -19.35 -15.17
C ARG A 447 -19.63 -19.67 -16.38
N ASN A 448 -19.56 -18.85 -17.44
CA ASN A 448 -20.34 -19.04 -18.66
C ASN A 448 -19.53 -19.70 -19.78
N VAL A 449 -18.24 -20.00 -19.54
CA VAL A 449 -17.32 -20.60 -20.51
C VAL A 449 -16.88 -22.02 -20.09
N THR A 450 -17.32 -22.50 -18.92
CA THR A 450 -17.29 -23.91 -18.49
C THR A 450 -18.71 -24.44 -18.41
#